data_AF-A0A161XP58-F1
#
_entry.id   AF-A0A161XP58-F1
#
_cell.length_a   1.000
_cell.length_b   1.000
_cell.length_c   1.000
_cell.angle_alpha   90.00
_cell.angle_beta   90.00
_cell.angle_gamma   90.00
#
_symmetry.space_group_name_H-M   'P 1'
#
loop_
_entity.id
_entity.type
_entity.pdbx_description
1 polymer ?
#
loop_
_entity_poly.entity_id
_entity_poly.type
_entity_poly.pdbx_seq_one_letter_code
_entity_poly.pdbx_strand_id
1 'polypeptide(L)'
;MPLKLRPATIADAQALTDVMHRAKASWGYPQEKMEEFRAQWRISEATIRSLAVTVAERGGHPVAFSGLSPQDEETLLIDFLFVAPEAQCQGIGDLLLTRAEDVARSRKLTRLFLESDTNAAPFYEKRGFRTMATRPSEMQPEGEIPMMEKVLQPGVHKVSSIDIDLSPAAWAFETANEAAIAAHFEEARKRIALLWNGRTLKLTDFRFQDGAFKGTCCECSYAAFLTWKEWGAPDASTYNLFGSAVLRSADGALLYGVMSARTATAGQIYPPGGNLDPTDLTPDGKVDVIGAIYRELAEETGLSERDVRPGDLLIAFDGPRIALAQVFDIDRKADALRQNILRFSEASEEQELADIRIVRGQEDLTDPAITHYARAIGAYLMPSGPV
;
A
#
# COMPACT_ATOMS: atom_id res chain seq x y z
N MET A 1 22.37 -1.44 -8.48
CA MET A 1 21.52 -0.24 -8.36
C MET A 1 20.18 -0.67 -7.75
N PRO A 2 19.63 0.10 -6.80
CA PRO A 2 18.36 -0.23 -6.16
C PRO A 2 17.23 -0.34 -7.18
N LEU A 3 16.32 -1.28 -6.93
CA LEU A 3 15.04 -1.33 -7.61
C LEU A 3 14.17 -0.18 -7.09
N LYS A 4 13.45 0.48 -8.00
CA LYS A 4 12.43 1.49 -7.66
C LYS A 4 11.17 1.22 -8.46
N LEU A 5 10.02 1.42 -7.83
CA LEU A 5 8.73 1.48 -8.52
C LEU A 5 8.29 2.93 -8.64
N ARG A 6 7.84 3.33 -9.82
CA ARG A 6 7.28 4.65 -10.07
C ARG A 6 6.18 4.60 -11.13
N PRO A 7 5.29 5.60 -11.20
CA PRO A 7 4.42 5.78 -12.35
C PRO A 7 5.24 5.93 -13.65
N ALA A 8 4.71 5.41 -14.75
CA ALA A 8 5.29 5.67 -16.07
C ALA A 8 5.07 7.13 -16.48
N THR A 9 6.02 7.65 -17.25
CA THR A 9 5.91 8.89 -18.00
C THR A 9 5.83 8.57 -19.49
N ILE A 10 5.33 9.50 -20.30
CA ILE A 10 5.27 9.30 -21.77
C ILE A 10 6.65 8.99 -22.38
N ALA A 11 7.74 9.44 -21.76
CA ALA A 11 9.11 9.16 -22.21
C ALA A 11 9.50 7.68 -22.06
N ASP A 12 8.80 6.91 -21.22
CA ASP A 12 9.07 5.49 -21.03
C ASP A 12 8.55 4.61 -22.19
N ALA A 13 7.70 5.13 -23.08
CA ALA A 13 6.99 4.37 -24.12
C ALA A 13 7.89 3.41 -24.93
N GLN A 14 9.02 3.90 -25.41
CA GLN A 14 9.97 3.08 -26.17
C GLN A 14 10.61 2.00 -25.28
N ALA A 15 11.08 2.37 -24.09
CA ALA A 15 11.72 1.43 -23.17
C ALA A 15 10.75 0.33 -22.70
N LEU A 16 9.48 0.65 -22.45
CA LEU A 16 8.46 -0.34 -22.09
C LEU A 16 8.12 -1.27 -23.25
N THR A 17 8.08 -0.73 -24.48
CA THR A 17 7.96 -1.54 -25.71
C THR A 17 9.11 -2.54 -25.80
N ASP A 18 10.34 -2.09 -25.57
CA ASP A 18 11.53 -2.95 -25.62
C ASP A 18 11.49 -4.03 -24.52
N VAL A 19 11.06 -3.70 -23.29
CA VAL A 19 10.87 -4.68 -22.22
C VAL A 19 9.83 -5.74 -22.61
N MET A 20 8.67 -5.32 -23.13
CA MET A 20 7.61 -6.23 -23.57
C MET A 20 8.09 -7.19 -24.66
N HIS A 21 8.78 -6.66 -25.68
CA HIS A 21 9.30 -7.46 -26.80
C HIS A 21 10.34 -8.47 -26.35
N ARG A 22 11.28 -8.07 -25.48
CA ARG A 22 12.33 -8.98 -24.97
C ARG A 22 11.75 -10.04 -24.05
N ALA A 23 10.81 -9.67 -23.17
CA ALA A 23 10.12 -10.59 -22.28
C ALA A 23 9.27 -11.61 -23.05
N LYS A 24 8.59 -11.19 -24.12
CA LYS A 24 7.83 -12.11 -24.98
C LYS A 24 8.76 -13.05 -25.75
N ALA A 25 9.88 -12.56 -26.25
CA ALA A 25 10.86 -13.35 -27.00
C ALA A 25 11.53 -14.45 -26.15
N SER A 26 11.65 -14.29 -24.82
CA SER A 26 12.28 -15.30 -23.96
C SER A 26 11.51 -16.62 -23.88
N TRP A 27 10.26 -16.66 -24.33
CA TRP A 27 9.47 -17.90 -24.41
C TRP A 27 9.83 -18.80 -25.59
N GLY A 28 10.69 -18.35 -26.51
CA GLY A 28 11.15 -19.18 -27.63
C GLY A 28 10.15 -19.35 -28.77
N TYR A 29 9.24 -18.38 -28.96
CA TYR A 29 8.33 -18.36 -30.11
C TYR A 29 9.09 -18.29 -31.45
N PRO A 30 8.51 -18.82 -32.55
CA PRO A 30 9.09 -18.70 -33.89
C PRO A 30 9.39 -17.25 -34.26
N GLN A 31 10.50 -17.03 -34.97
CA GLN A 31 10.98 -15.68 -35.31
C GLN A 31 9.93 -14.88 -36.10
N GLU A 32 9.27 -15.50 -37.08
CA GLU A 32 8.20 -14.88 -37.88
C GLU A 32 7.05 -14.36 -37.00
N LYS A 33 6.60 -15.15 -36.02
CA LYS A 33 5.57 -14.72 -35.05
C LYS A 33 6.04 -13.60 -34.14
N MET A 34 7.31 -13.60 -33.76
CA MET A 34 7.88 -12.47 -33.02
C MET A 34 8.00 -11.21 -33.88
N GLU A 35 8.24 -11.32 -35.18
CA GLU A 35 8.24 -10.18 -36.10
C GLU A 35 6.83 -9.57 -36.27
N GLU A 36 5.81 -10.42 -36.45
CA GLU A 36 4.39 -10.00 -36.43
C GLU A 36 4.05 -9.28 -35.11
N PHE A 37 4.41 -9.87 -33.97
CA PHE A 37 4.16 -9.29 -32.65
C PHE A 37 4.82 -7.92 -32.48
N ARG A 38 6.08 -7.76 -32.90
CA ARG A 38 6.81 -6.48 -32.80
C ARG A 38 6.24 -5.38 -33.71
N ALA A 39 5.65 -5.77 -34.84
CA ALA A 39 5.00 -4.84 -35.75
C ALA A 39 3.67 -4.33 -35.19
N GLN A 40 2.92 -5.19 -34.49
CA GLN A 40 1.57 -4.88 -34.00
C GLN A 40 1.55 -4.28 -32.59
N TRP A 41 2.36 -4.82 -31.67
CA TRP A 41 2.27 -4.50 -30.24
C TRP A 41 3.35 -3.52 -29.83
N ARG A 42 2.94 -2.30 -29.43
CA ARG A 42 3.83 -1.28 -28.86
C ARG A 42 3.14 -0.55 -27.72
N ILE A 43 3.91 -0.14 -26.73
CA ILE A 43 3.44 0.77 -25.68
C ILE A 43 3.56 2.19 -26.22
N SER A 44 2.41 2.82 -26.49
CA SER A 44 2.35 4.19 -27.01
C SER A 44 2.23 5.21 -25.88
N GLU A 45 2.48 6.50 -26.17
CA GLU A 45 2.16 7.57 -25.23
C GLU A 45 0.68 7.59 -24.84
N ALA A 46 -0.21 7.28 -25.79
CA ALA A 46 -1.65 7.18 -25.54
C ALA A 46 -1.97 6.06 -24.54
N THR A 47 -1.31 4.91 -24.67
CA THR A 47 -1.41 3.78 -23.73
C THR A 47 -1.00 4.20 -22.31
N ILE A 48 0.10 4.94 -22.17
CA ILE A 48 0.59 5.42 -20.88
C ILE A 48 -0.39 6.42 -20.25
N ARG A 49 -1.07 7.24 -21.06
CA ARG A 49 -2.08 8.19 -20.58
C ARG A 49 -3.40 7.50 -20.19
N SER A 50 -3.77 6.41 -20.85
CA SER A 50 -5.05 5.73 -20.62
C SER A 50 -5.00 4.72 -19.48
N LEU A 51 -3.83 4.15 -19.17
CA LEU A 51 -3.67 3.10 -18.17
C LEU A 51 -2.96 3.63 -16.91
N ALA A 52 -3.23 2.99 -15.78
CA ALA A 52 -2.37 3.13 -14.61
C ALA A 52 -1.13 2.24 -14.80
N VAL A 53 -0.06 2.81 -15.36
CA VAL A 53 1.19 2.09 -15.65
C VAL A 53 2.21 2.28 -14.53
N THR A 54 2.67 1.17 -13.96
CA THR A 54 3.74 1.13 -12.96
C THR A 54 5.02 0.58 -13.58
N VAL A 55 6.11 1.32 -13.46
CA VAL A 55 7.44 0.95 -13.96
C VAL A 55 8.31 0.51 -12.80
N ALA A 56 8.93 -0.67 -12.94
CA ALA A 56 10.04 -1.09 -12.11
C ALA A 56 11.35 -0.76 -12.83
N GLU A 57 12.20 0.06 -12.22
CA GLU A 57 13.47 0.50 -12.80
C GLU A 57 14.68 0.21 -11.90
N ARG A 58 15.85 0.12 -12.53
CA ARG A 58 17.14 0.12 -11.86
C ARG A 58 18.02 1.20 -12.49
N GLY A 59 18.42 2.19 -11.68
CA GLY A 59 19.26 3.29 -12.17
C GLY A 59 18.66 4.06 -13.33
N GLY A 60 17.35 4.35 -13.29
CA GLY A 60 16.64 5.07 -14.35
C GLY A 60 16.28 4.24 -15.59
N HIS A 61 16.62 2.95 -15.62
CA HIS A 61 16.33 2.07 -16.76
C HIS A 61 15.17 1.12 -16.40
N PRO A 62 14.04 1.16 -17.14
CA PRO A 62 12.94 0.21 -16.96
C PRO A 62 13.39 -1.24 -17.16
N VAL A 63 13.05 -2.11 -16.20
CA VAL A 63 13.33 -3.56 -16.24
C VAL A 63 12.05 -4.40 -16.18
N ALA A 64 10.95 -3.83 -15.73
CA ALA A 64 9.63 -4.44 -15.77
C ALA A 64 8.55 -3.35 -15.72
N PHE A 65 7.32 -3.70 -16.10
CA PHE A 65 6.17 -2.82 -15.90
C PHE A 65 4.86 -3.60 -15.81
N SER A 66 3.85 -2.97 -15.22
CA SER A 66 2.45 -3.36 -15.33
C SER A 66 1.60 -2.21 -15.87
N GLY A 67 0.52 -2.54 -16.55
CA GLY A 67 -0.49 -1.58 -17.02
C GLY A 67 -1.87 -2.07 -16.63
N LEU A 68 -2.65 -1.20 -16.00
CA LEU A 68 -3.91 -1.54 -15.35
C LEU A 68 -5.03 -0.62 -15.81
N SER A 69 -6.21 -1.18 -16.07
CA SER A 69 -7.44 -0.43 -16.37
C SER A 69 -8.64 -0.99 -15.59
N PRO A 70 -9.63 -0.15 -15.23
CA PRO A 70 -10.91 -0.66 -14.80
C PRO A 70 -11.62 -1.30 -16.00
N GLN A 71 -12.06 -2.55 -15.85
CA GLN A 71 -12.89 -3.21 -16.85
C GLN A 71 -14.37 -2.88 -16.64
N ASP A 72 -14.80 -2.85 -15.38
CA ASP A 72 -16.13 -2.51 -14.92
C ASP A 72 -16.08 -1.98 -13.47
N GLU A 73 -17.22 -1.88 -12.79
CA GLU A 73 -17.34 -1.36 -11.42
C GLU A 73 -16.73 -2.27 -10.35
N GLU A 74 -16.45 -3.53 -10.67
CA GLU A 74 -15.94 -4.53 -9.71
C GLU A 74 -14.54 -5.06 -10.08
N THR A 75 -14.14 -4.93 -11.34
CA THR A 75 -12.99 -5.66 -11.91
C THR A 75 -11.89 -4.74 -12.40
N LEU A 76 -10.67 -4.98 -11.93
CA LEU A 76 -9.44 -4.40 -12.48
C LEU A 76 -8.84 -5.36 -13.52
N LEU A 77 -8.67 -4.90 -14.75
CA LEU A 77 -7.94 -5.61 -15.79
C LEU A 77 -6.43 -5.35 -15.64
N ILE A 78 -5.64 -6.43 -15.68
CA ILE A 78 -4.18 -6.36 -15.86
C ILE A 78 -3.89 -6.48 -17.36
N ASP A 79 -3.88 -5.35 -18.06
CA ASP A 79 -3.59 -5.27 -19.49
C ASP A 79 -2.17 -5.73 -19.81
N PHE A 80 -1.21 -5.35 -18.95
CA PHE A 80 0.19 -5.65 -19.14
C PHE A 80 0.85 -6.07 -17.83
N LEU A 81 1.70 -7.10 -17.89
CA LEU A 81 2.66 -7.43 -16.84
C LEU A 81 3.87 -8.10 -17.51
N PHE A 82 4.96 -7.37 -17.65
CA PHE A 82 6.17 -7.85 -18.34
C PHE A 82 7.41 -7.59 -17.50
N VAL A 83 8.29 -8.59 -17.45
CA VAL A 83 9.59 -8.52 -16.78
C VAL A 83 10.67 -8.90 -17.80
N ALA A 84 11.66 -8.02 -17.99
CA ALA A 84 12.76 -8.26 -18.91
C ALA A 84 13.51 -9.55 -18.54
N PRO A 85 14.05 -10.31 -19.51
CA PRO A 85 14.66 -11.63 -19.26
C PRO A 85 15.74 -11.63 -18.17
N GLU A 86 16.63 -10.63 -18.17
CA GLU A 86 17.69 -10.44 -17.18
C GLU A 86 17.18 -10.07 -15.77
N ALA A 87 15.90 -9.73 -15.64
CA ALA A 87 15.23 -9.33 -14.43
C ALA A 87 14.18 -10.36 -13.94
N GLN A 88 13.97 -11.44 -14.70
CA GLN A 88 13.08 -12.53 -14.32
C GLN A 88 13.62 -13.33 -13.12
N CYS A 89 12.72 -14.05 -12.44
CA CYS A 89 13.03 -14.87 -11.26
C CYS A 89 13.65 -14.10 -10.07
N GLN A 90 13.51 -12.77 -10.03
CA GLN A 90 13.98 -11.89 -8.94
C GLN A 90 12.83 -11.30 -8.10
N GLY A 91 11.61 -11.84 -8.21
CA GLY A 91 10.44 -11.36 -7.45
C GLY A 91 9.78 -10.08 -7.98
N ILE A 92 10.25 -9.50 -9.09
CA ILE A 92 9.69 -8.25 -9.64
C ILE A 92 8.26 -8.45 -10.17
N GLY A 93 7.98 -9.59 -10.79
CA GLY A 93 6.62 -9.93 -11.23
C GLY A 93 5.64 -10.06 -10.06
N ASP A 94 6.07 -10.70 -8.97
CA ASP A 94 5.30 -10.76 -7.72
C ASP A 94 4.98 -9.38 -7.19
N LEU A 95 6.02 -8.54 -7.09
CA LEU A 95 5.88 -7.18 -6.60
C LEU A 95 4.88 -6.37 -7.44
N LEU A 96 4.97 -6.41 -8.77
CA LEU A 96 4.04 -5.71 -9.67
C LEU A 96 2.61 -6.26 -9.57
N LEU A 97 2.43 -7.57 -9.40
CA LEU A 97 1.11 -8.15 -9.19
C LEU A 97 0.51 -7.72 -7.85
N THR A 98 1.30 -7.73 -6.77
CA THR A 98 0.88 -7.19 -5.47
C THR A 98 0.46 -5.72 -5.60
N ARG A 99 1.22 -4.90 -6.34
CA ARG A 99 0.81 -3.51 -6.60
C ARG A 99 -0.51 -3.41 -7.38
N ALA A 100 -0.79 -4.33 -8.30
CA ALA A 100 -2.07 -4.37 -9.00
C ALA A 100 -3.23 -4.67 -8.03
N GLU A 101 -3.05 -5.60 -7.09
CA GLU A 101 -4.05 -5.84 -6.04
C GLU A 101 -4.27 -4.61 -5.16
N ASP A 102 -3.20 -3.89 -4.81
CA ASP A 102 -3.28 -2.67 -4.02
C ASP A 102 -4.07 -1.58 -4.76
N VAL A 103 -3.84 -1.43 -6.06
CA VAL A 103 -4.61 -0.53 -6.93
C VAL A 103 -6.08 -0.93 -6.98
N ALA A 104 -6.39 -2.22 -7.13
CA ALA A 104 -7.77 -2.71 -7.14
C ALA A 104 -8.48 -2.39 -5.81
N ARG A 105 -7.87 -2.72 -4.67
CA ARG A 105 -8.41 -2.38 -3.34
C ARG A 105 -8.61 -0.87 -3.19
N SER A 106 -7.64 -0.06 -3.65
CA SER A 106 -7.70 1.40 -3.59
C SER A 106 -8.93 2.00 -4.28
N ARG A 107 -9.39 1.31 -5.33
CA ARG A 107 -10.53 1.68 -6.17
C ARG A 107 -11.83 0.97 -5.79
N LYS A 108 -11.85 0.23 -4.67
CA LYS A 108 -12.99 -0.61 -4.23
C LYS A 108 -13.34 -1.73 -5.21
N LEU A 109 -12.41 -2.11 -6.08
CA LEU A 109 -12.56 -3.25 -6.98
C LEU A 109 -12.29 -4.54 -6.21
N THR A 110 -13.12 -5.54 -6.42
CA THR A 110 -13.11 -6.81 -5.69
C THR A 110 -12.51 -7.95 -6.50
N ARG A 111 -12.22 -7.71 -7.79
CA ARG A 111 -11.74 -8.73 -8.73
C ARG A 111 -10.56 -8.20 -9.54
N LEU A 112 -9.60 -9.08 -9.82
CA LEU A 112 -8.63 -8.88 -10.90
C LEU A 112 -8.91 -9.86 -12.02
N PHE A 113 -8.77 -9.38 -13.25
CA PHE A 113 -8.88 -10.18 -14.45
C PHE A 113 -7.67 -9.97 -15.36
N LEU A 114 -7.27 -11.00 -16.09
CA LEU A 114 -6.19 -10.93 -17.07
C LEU A 114 -6.32 -12.00 -18.15
N GLU A 115 -5.71 -11.74 -19.30
CA GLU A 115 -5.43 -12.75 -20.30
C GLU A 115 -3.95 -13.14 -20.19
N SER A 116 -3.68 -14.38 -19.77
CA SER A 116 -2.31 -14.83 -19.57
C SER A 116 -1.76 -15.51 -20.82
N ASP A 117 -0.49 -15.27 -21.11
CA ASP A 117 0.28 -16.20 -21.92
C ASP A 117 0.21 -17.62 -21.31
N THR A 118 0.13 -18.67 -22.13
CA THR A 118 0.13 -20.06 -21.66
C THR A 118 1.34 -20.36 -20.77
N ASN A 119 2.52 -19.78 -21.09
CA ASN A 119 3.74 -19.97 -20.32
C ASN A 119 3.71 -19.23 -18.97
N ALA A 120 2.89 -18.18 -18.85
CA ALA A 120 2.74 -17.40 -17.62
C ALA A 120 1.58 -17.87 -16.75
N ALA A 121 0.68 -18.74 -17.24
CA ALA A 121 -0.47 -19.20 -16.47
C ALA A 121 -0.09 -19.82 -15.11
N PRO A 122 0.95 -20.70 -15.01
CA PRO A 122 1.37 -21.25 -13.72
C PRO A 122 1.87 -20.20 -12.72
N PHE A 123 2.34 -19.03 -13.19
CA PHE A 123 2.69 -17.91 -12.32
C PHE A 123 1.42 -17.35 -11.66
N TYR A 124 0.35 -17.10 -12.41
CA TYR A 124 -0.88 -16.56 -11.86
C TYR A 124 -1.64 -17.58 -10.99
N GLU A 125 -1.70 -18.86 -11.40
CA GLU A 125 -2.37 -19.93 -10.63
C GLU A 125 -1.82 -20.04 -9.20
N LYS A 126 -0.49 -20.04 -9.05
CA LYS A 126 0.18 -20.07 -7.73
C LYS A 126 -0.17 -18.89 -6.84
N ARG A 127 -0.69 -17.80 -7.42
CA ARG A 127 -1.04 -16.55 -6.75
C ARG A 127 -2.56 -16.41 -6.55
N GLY A 128 -3.29 -17.50 -6.74
CA GLY A 128 -4.72 -17.59 -6.47
C GLY A 128 -5.62 -17.21 -7.64
N PHE A 129 -5.06 -17.01 -8.83
CA PHE A 129 -5.88 -16.86 -10.03
C PHE A 129 -6.43 -18.21 -10.48
N ARG A 130 -7.63 -18.20 -11.06
CA ARG A 130 -8.29 -19.37 -11.65
C ARG A 130 -8.63 -19.08 -13.10
N THR A 131 -8.43 -20.06 -13.96
CA THR A 131 -8.84 -19.98 -15.37
C THR A 131 -10.35 -20.08 -15.48
N MET A 132 -10.97 -19.07 -16.07
CA MET A 132 -12.42 -18.99 -16.27
C MET A 132 -12.84 -19.45 -17.67
N ALA A 133 -12.02 -19.11 -18.67
CA ALA A 133 -12.22 -19.47 -20.07
C ALA A 133 -10.87 -19.49 -20.79
N THR A 134 -10.87 -19.96 -22.03
CA THR A 134 -9.71 -19.88 -22.93
C THR A 134 -10.14 -19.32 -24.29
N ARG A 135 -9.19 -18.71 -25.01
CA ARG A 135 -9.36 -18.31 -26.42
C ARG A 135 -8.15 -18.74 -27.26
N PRO A 136 -8.26 -18.86 -28.59
CA PRO A 136 -7.13 -19.20 -29.44
C PRO A 136 -5.96 -18.20 -29.32
N SER A 137 -4.73 -18.72 -29.34
CA SER A 137 -3.48 -17.94 -29.32
C SER A 137 -3.08 -17.49 -30.71
N GLU A 138 -2.73 -16.21 -30.84
CA GLU A 138 -2.14 -15.67 -32.07
C GLU A 138 -0.66 -16.06 -32.24
N MET A 139 0.00 -16.43 -31.13
CA MET A 139 1.44 -16.73 -31.09
C MET A 139 1.76 -18.21 -31.31
N GLN A 140 0.81 -19.10 -31.03
CA GLN A 140 0.96 -20.55 -31.16
C GLN A 140 -0.27 -21.13 -31.88
N PRO A 141 -0.11 -21.68 -33.10
CA PRO A 141 -1.15 -22.50 -33.72
C PRO A 141 -1.58 -23.63 -32.79
N GLU A 142 -2.89 -23.81 -32.58
CA GLU A 142 -3.49 -24.75 -31.61
C GLU A 142 -3.26 -24.43 -30.12
N GLY A 143 -2.55 -23.34 -29.81
CA GLY A 143 -2.37 -22.86 -28.44
C GLY A 143 -3.59 -22.08 -27.92
N GLU A 144 -3.76 -22.06 -26.60
CA GLU A 144 -4.84 -21.35 -25.92
C GLU A 144 -4.30 -20.28 -24.95
N ILE A 145 -4.97 -19.13 -24.91
CA ILE A 145 -4.74 -18.03 -23.97
C ILE A 145 -5.77 -18.15 -22.83
N PRO A 146 -5.34 -18.51 -21.61
CA PRO A 146 -6.23 -18.54 -20.46
C PRO A 146 -6.66 -17.14 -20.03
N MET A 147 -7.96 -16.97 -19.87
CA MET A 147 -8.61 -15.83 -19.25
C MET A 147 -8.78 -16.14 -17.76
N MET A 148 -8.06 -15.42 -16.91
CA MET A 148 -7.90 -15.76 -15.50
C MET A 148 -8.44 -14.68 -14.58
N GLU A 149 -8.97 -15.11 -13.43
CA GLU A 149 -9.53 -14.23 -12.43
C GLU A 149 -9.01 -14.52 -11.02
N LYS A 150 -8.88 -13.48 -10.20
CA LYS A 150 -8.71 -13.57 -8.75
C LYS A 150 -9.73 -12.68 -8.04
N VAL A 151 -10.52 -13.26 -7.15
CA VAL A 151 -11.36 -12.50 -6.20
C VAL A 151 -10.50 -12.05 -5.02
N LEU A 152 -10.54 -10.75 -4.73
CA LEU A 152 -9.88 -10.13 -3.59
C LEU A 152 -10.74 -10.29 -2.34
N GLN A 153 -10.09 -10.70 -1.25
CA GLN A 153 -10.72 -10.72 0.06
C GLN A 153 -10.85 -9.28 0.61
N PRO A 154 -11.84 -9.01 1.49
CA PRO A 154 -11.95 -7.74 2.20
C PRO A 154 -10.62 -7.38 2.87
N GLY A 155 -10.22 -6.11 2.77
CA GLY A 155 -8.93 -5.66 3.30
C GLY A 155 -8.92 -5.41 4.81
N VAL A 156 -10.06 -5.51 5.50
CA VAL A 156 -10.22 -5.20 6.93
C VAL A 156 -10.75 -6.41 7.68
N HIS A 157 -10.12 -6.75 8.81
CA HIS A 157 -10.50 -7.89 9.65
C HIS A 157 -10.45 -7.52 11.13
N LYS A 158 -11.17 -8.26 11.98
CA LYS A 158 -11.02 -8.18 13.44
C LYS A 158 -9.73 -8.87 13.89
N VAL A 159 -9.09 -8.31 14.89
CA VAL A 159 -7.90 -8.84 15.55
C VAL A 159 -8.27 -9.31 16.96
N SER A 160 -7.88 -10.53 17.30
CA SER A 160 -8.10 -11.15 18.61
C SER A 160 -6.84 -11.16 19.47
N SER A 161 -5.65 -11.11 18.85
CA SER A 161 -4.36 -11.03 19.56
C SER A 161 -3.25 -10.46 18.67
N ILE A 162 -2.27 -9.84 19.32
CA ILE A 162 -1.04 -9.33 18.70
C ILE A 162 0.15 -9.93 19.46
N ASP A 163 1.12 -10.47 18.74
CA ASP A 163 2.38 -11.00 19.28
C ASP A 163 3.50 -10.64 18.30
N ILE A 164 4.26 -9.59 18.62
CA ILE A 164 5.29 -9.04 17.73
C ILE A 164 6.62 -8.99 18.46
N ASP A 165 7.60 -9.70 17.91
CA ASP A 165 8.97 -9.71 18.38
C ASP A 165 9.80 -8.60 17.72
N LEU A 166 10.80 -8.09 18.45
CA LEU A 166 11.86 -7.28 17.88
C LEU A 166 13.08 -8.16 17.57
N SER A 167 13.46 -8.22 16.29
CA SER A 167 14.68 -8.87 15.84
C SER A 167 15.88 -7.93 15.98
N PRO A 168 17.04 -8.43 16.45
CA PRO A 168 18.29 -7.66 16.44
C PRO A 168 18.92 -7.57 15.03
N ALA A 169 18.38 -8.29 14.04
CA ALA A 169 18.90 -8.27 12.68
C ALA A 169 18.62 -6.91 12.02
N ALA A 170 19.62 -6.37 11.32
CA ALA A 170 19.44 -5.16 10.51
C ALA A 170 18.49 -5.43 9.34
N TRP A 171 17.74 -4.40 8.94
CA TRP A 171 16.92 -4.48 7.75
C TRP A 171 17.80 -4.59 6.49
N ALA A 172 17.70 -5.71 5.78
CA ALA A 172 18.54 -6.00 4.62
C ALA A 172 18.48 -4.92 3.52
N PHE A 173 17.33 -4.30 3.30
CA PHE A 173 17.19 -3.19 2.35
C PHE A 173 18.01 -1.97 2.76
N GLU A 174 18.04 -1.62 4.05
CA GLU A 174 18.83 -0.50 4.56
C GLU A 174 20.32 -0.76 4.35
N THR A 175 20.81 -1.93 4.77
CA THR A 175 22.23 -2.29 4.60
C THR A 175 22.64 -2.34 3.13
N ALA A 176 21.81 -2.90 2.25
CA ALA A 176 22.13 -3.04 0.83
C ALA A 176 22.13 -1.71 0.06
N ASN A 177 21.49 -0.66 0.59
CA ASN A 177 21.27 0.61 -0.12
C ASN A 177 21.78 1.85 0.63
N GLU A 178 22.62 1.67 1.65
CA GLU A 178 23.09 2.73 2.56
C GLU A 178 23.49 4.04 1.84
N ALA A 179 24.40 3.95 0.85
CA ALA A 179 24.87 5.12 0.11
C ALA A 179 23.75 5.82 -0.68
N ALA A 180 22.83 5.06 -1.27
CA ALA A 180 21.73 5.61 -2.05
C ALA A 180 20.64 6.21 -1.13
N ILE A 181 20.42 5.62 0.05
CA ILE A 181 19.54 6.15 1.11
C ILE A 181 20.10 7.47 1.63
N ALA A 182 21.40 7.54 1.95
CA ALA A 182 22.04 8.76 2.42
C ALA A 182 21.89 9.91 1.40
N ALA A 183 22.16 9.65 0.12
CA ALA A 183 22.00 10.64 -0.95
C ALA A 183 20.52 11.09 -1.10
N HIS A 184 19.57 10.15 -1.02
CA HIS A 184 18.15 10.44 -1.11
C HIS A 184 17.65 11.29 0.07
N PHE A 185 18.12 10.98 1.28
CA PHE A 185 17.74 11.70 2.49
C PHE A 185 18.30 13.13 2.53
N GLU A 186 19.54 13.34 2.08
CA GLU A 186 20.09 14.69 1.95
C GLU A 186 19.29 15.57 0.97
N GLU A 187 18.76 14.99 -0.11
CA GLU A 187 17.85 15.70 -1.01
C GLU A 187 16.48 15.98 -0.36
N ALA A 188 15.95 15.04 0.43
CA ALA A 188 14.72 15.25 1.18
C ALA A 188 14.84 16.38 2.21
N ARG A 189 15.97 16.50 2.91
CA ARG A 189 16.23 17.57 3.89
C ARG A 189 16.23 18.98 3.27
N LYS A 190 16.58 19.11 1.99
CA LYS A 190 16.48 20.40 1.28
C LYS A 190 15.03 20.84 1.07
N ARG A 191 14.10 19.87 0.99
CA ARG A 191 12.66 20.11 0.78
C ARG A 191 11.89 20.22 2.09
N ILE A 192 12.34 19.55 3.15
CA ILE A 192 11.66 19.44 4.44
C ILE A 192 12.62 19.89 5.55
N ALA A 193 12.48 21.14 6.00
CA ALA A 193 13.46 21.78 6.90
C ALA A 193 13.58 21.13 8.28
N LEU A 194 12.50 20.52 8.79
CA LEU A 194 12.44 19.85 10.10
C LEU A 194 12.70 18.34 10.03
N LEU A 195 13.18 17.82 8.88
CA LEU A 195 13.40 16.39 8.71
C LEU A 195 14.59 15.91 9.54
N TRP A 196 14.31 15.06 10.53
CA TRP A 196 15.29 14.43 11.40
C TRP A 196 15.41 12.93 11.11
N ASN A 197 16.63 12.39 11.14
CA ASN A 197 16.86 10.96 10.91
C ASN A 197 16.71 10.15 12.21
N GLY A 198 15.47 10.01 12.67
CA GLY A 198 15.12 9.18 13.81
C GLY A 198 15.22 7.68 13.54
N ARG A 199 14.74 6.89 14.51
CA ARG A 199 14.63 5.43 14.40
C ARG A 199 13.15 5.04 14.37
N THR A 200 12.82 3.98 13.64
CA THR A 200 11.46 3.45 13.50
C THR A 200 11.52 1.92 13.41
N LEU A 201 10.40 1.24 13.58
CA LEU A 201 10.29 -0.20 13.45
C LEU A 201 9.72 -0.60 12.10
N LYS A 202 10.35 -1.61 11.49
CA LYS A 202 9.97 -2.16 10.19
C LYS A 202 9.52 -3.60 10.35
N LEU A 203 8.30 -3.93 9.92
CA LEU A 203 7.82 -5.30 9.91
C LEU A 203 8.51 -6.09 8.79
N THR A 204 9.22 -7.16 9.15
CA THR A 204 9.99 -7.99 8.22
C THR A 204 9.40 -9.37 7.98
N ASP A 205 8.50 -9.82 8.85
CA ASP A 205 7.75 -11.06 8.68
C ASP A 205 6.44 -10.97 9.45
N PHE A 206 5.38 -11.60 8.95
CA PHE A 206 4.14 -11.74 9.70
C PHE A 206 3.27 -12.90 9.21
N ARG A 207 2.37 -13.32 10.11
CA ARG A 207 1.22 -14.18 9.81
C ARG A 207 -0.02 -13.59 10.47
N PHE A 208 -1.09 -13.49 9.68
CA PHE A 208 -2.41 -13.19 10.18
C PHE A 208 -3.34 -14.37 9.91
N GLN A 209 -3.85 -14.99 10.97
CA GLN A 209 -4.75 -16.13 10.85
C GLN A 209 -5.76 -16.13 12.00
N ASP A 210 -7.04 -16.33 11.66
CA ASP A 210 -8.14 -16.47 12.64
C ASP A 210 -8.17 -15.33 13.68
N GLY A 211 -7.83 -14.12 13.24
CA GLY A 211 -7.75 -12.91 14.07
C GLY A 211 -6.43 -12.74 14.84
N ALA A 212 -5.55 -13.73 14.89
CA ALA A 212 -4.26 -13.61 15.55
C ALA A 212 -3.21 -13.04 14.59
N PHE A 213 -2.59 -11.92 14.98
CA PHE A 213 -1.47 -11.32 14.27
C PHE A 213 -0.16 -11.66 14.99
N LYS A 214 0.73 -12.38 14.30
CA LYS A 214 2.08 -12.64 14.75
C LYS A 214 3.08 -12.03 13.80
N GLY A 215 4.13 -11.38 14.31
CA GLY A 215 5.10 -10.75 13.44
C GLY A 215 6.48 -10.55 14.05
N THR A 216 7.39 -10.06 13.22
CA THR A 216 8.72 -9.66 13.64
C THR A 216 9.03 -8.31 13.03
N CYS A 217 9.38 -7.36 13.88
CA CYS A 217 9.92 -6.08 13.49
C CYS A 217 11.45 -6.08 13.61
N CYS A 218 12.10 -5.18 12.90
CA CYS A 218 13.47 -4.77 13.16
C CYS A 218 13.54 -3.24 13.24
N GLU A 219 14.57 -2.72 13.88
CA GLU A 219 14.79 -1.27 13.94
C GLU A 219 15.49 -0.78 12.66
N CYS A 220 15.00 0.30 12.06
CA CYS A 220 15.62 0.94 10.90
C CYS A 220 15.67 2.46 11.04
N SER A 221 16.48 3.12 10.20
CA SER A 221 16.51 4.59 10.17
C SER A 221 15.27 5.14 9.47
N TYR A 222 14.83 6.32 9.93
CA TYR A 222 13.76 7.05 9.25
C TYR A 222 14.13 7.36 7.79
N ALA A 223 15.42 7.64 7.51
CA ALA A 223 15.92 7.79 6.15
C ALA A 223 15.69 6.55 5.28
N ALA A 224 15.96 5.35 5.80
CA ALA A 224 15.71 4.11 5.08
C ALA A 224 14.22 3.86 4.85
N PHE A 225 13.40 4.08 5.88
CA PHE A 225 11.93 4.01 5.78
C PHE A 225 11.38 4.95 4.71
N LEU A 226 11.77 6.23 4.76
CA LEU A 226 11.33 7.26 3.81
C LEU A 226 11.75 6.90 2.39
N THR A 227 13.01 6.48 2.21
CA THR A 227 13.55 6.11 0.90
C THR A 227 12.82 4.91 0.31
N TRP A 228 12.58 3.85 1.10
CA TRP A 228 11.80 2.69 0.67
C TRP A 228 10.39 3.11 0.26
N LYS A 229 9.72 3.96 1.05
CA LYS A 229 8.38 4.46 0.75
C LYS A 229 8.36 5.24 -0.57
N GLU A 230 9.28 6.19 -0.74
CA GLU A 230 9.35 7.05 -1.94
C GLU A 230 9.81 6.31 -3.20
N TRP A 231 10.52 5.20 -3.05
CA TRP A 231 10.85 4.30 -4.17
C TRP A 231 9.75 3.27 -4.45
N GLY A 232 8.56 3.45 -3.87
CA GLY A 232 7.39 2.62 -4.14
C GLY A 232 7.40 1.26 -3.44
N ALA A 233 8.06 1.16 -2.29
CA ALA A 233 8.22 -0.06 -1.49
C ALA A 233 8.82 -1.23 -2.29
N PRO A 234 10.05 -1.08 -2.81
CA PRO A 234 10.66 -2.07 -3.72
C PRO A 234 11.09 -3.37 -3.04
N ASP A 235 11.26 -3.36 -1.71
CA ASP A 235 11.41 -4.58 -0.91
C ASP A 235 10.02 -5.08 -0.52
N ALA A 236 9.56 -6.11 -1.23
CA ALA A 236 8.22 -6.70 -1.08
C ALA A 236 8.09 -7.60 0.16
N SER A 237 9.20 -7.93 0.82
CA SER A 237 9.19 -8.79 2.00
C SER A 237 8.90 -8.02 3.29
N THR A 238 8.91 -6.68 3.24
CA THR A 238 8.76 -5.83 4.42
C THR A 238 7.62 -4.84 4.27
N TYR A 239 7.05 -4.43 5.41
CA TYR A 239 5.84 -3.62 5.49
C TYR A 239 6.01 -2.46 6.47
N ASN A 240 5.21 -1.42 6.31
CA ASN A 240 5.02 -0.42 7.35
C ASN A 240 3.86 -0.85 8.24
N LEU A 241 4.16 -1.28 9.46
CA LEU A 241 3.15 -1.56 10.48
C LEU A 241 3.02 -0.36 11.40
N PHE A 242 1.80 0.11 11.61
CA PHE A 242 1.53 1.26 12.47
C PHE A 242 0.20 1.12 13.21
N GLY A 243 0.09 1.87 14.31
CA GLY A 243 -1.11 1.99 15.10
C GLY A 243 -2.02 3.12 14.60
N SER A 244 -3.34 2.97 14.72
CA SER A 244 -4.30 4.05 14.47
C SER A 244 -5.45 4.05 15.47
N ALA A 245 -5.81 5.23 15.98
CA ALA A 245 -6.91 5.46 16.90
C ALA A 245 -8.17 5.90 16.13
N VAL A 246 -9.12 4.97 15.96
CA VAL A 246 -10.37 5.24 15.23
C VAL A 246 -11.43 5.73 16.21
N LEU A 247 -11.68 7.03 16.23
CA LEU A 247 -12.63 7.63 17.17
C LEU A 247 -14.05 7.51 16.65
N ARG A 248 -14.96 6.94 17.46
CA ARG A 248 -16.40 6.88 17.19
C ARG A 248 -17.15 7.69 18.25
N SER A 249 -17.87 8.72 17.80
CA SER A 249 -18.65 9.59 18.67
C SER A 249 -19.95 8.95 19.15
N ALA A 250 -20.60 9.58 20.14
CA ALA A 250 -21.86 9.13 20.71
C ALA A 250 -23.03 9.12 19.70
N ASP A 251 -22.94 9.94 18.65
CA ASP A 251 -23.87 9.98 17.52
C ASP A 251 -23.43 9.07 16.34
N GLY A 252 -22.45 8.19 16.56
CA GLY A 252 -22.06 7.13 15.63
C GLY A 252 -21.12 7.55 14.50
N ALA A 253 -20.69 8.82 14.46
CA ALA A 253 -19.78 9.30 13.43
C ALA A 253 -18.32 8.92 13.74
N LEU A 254 -17.50 8.76 12.70
CA LEU A 254 -16.05 8.63 12.83
C LEU A 254 -15.36 9.98 12.68
N LEU A 255 -14.23 10.17 13.35
CA LEU A 255 -13.43 11.40 13.27
C LEU A 255 -12.04 11.08 12.74
N TYR A 256 -11.71 11.61 11.57
CA TYR A 256 -10.40 11.50 10.94
C TYR A 256 -9.68 12.85 10.94
N GLY A 257 -8.40 12.87 11.29
CA GLY A 257 -7.54 14.04 11.19
C GLY A 257 -7.33 14.46 9.75
N VAL A 258 -7.38 15.76 9.48
CA VAL A 258 -6.94 16.38 8.22
C VAL A 258 -5.56 16.98 8.48
N MET A 259 -4.54 16.41 7.85
CA MET A 259 -3.15 16.77 8.16
C MET A 259 -2.81 18.20 7.71
N SER A 260 -2.12 18.93 8.58
CA SER A 260 -1.73 20.32 8.33
C SER A 260 -0.57 20.42 7.34
N ALA A 261 -0.34 21.62 6.81
CA ALA A 261 0.77 21.89 5.89
C ALA A 261 2.17 21.72 6.54
N ARG A 262 2.23 21.49 7.85
CA ARG A 262 3.49 21.28 8.60
C ARG A 262 3.97 19.84 8.54
N THR A 263 3.14 18.89 8.12
CA THR A 263 3.47 17.47 8.13
C THR A 263 3.84 16.94 6.74
N ALA A 264 4.49 15.77 6.69
CA ALA A 264 4.87 15.11 5.44
C ALA A 264 3.65 14.56 4.64
N THR A 265 2.47 14.56 5.25
CA THR A 265 1.21 14.02 4.71
C THR A 265 0.15 15.12 4.55
N ALA A 266 0.57 16.38 4.48
CA ALA A 266 -0.31 17.56 4.35
C ALA A 266 -1.51 17.32 3.41
N GLY A 267 -2.71 17.62 3.93
CA GLY A 267 -3.98 17.47 3.22
C GLY A 267 -4.55 16.05 3.17
N GLN A 268 -3.80 15.01 3.56
CA GLN A 268 -4.36 13.67 3.70
C GLN A 268 -5.30 13.58 4.91
N ILE A 269 -6.26 12.66 4.83
CA ILE A 269 -7.28 12.46 5.84
C ILE A 269 -7.21 11.01 6.36
N TYR A 270 -7.00 10.84 7.66
CA TYR A 270 -6.91 9.52 8.30
C TYR A 270 -7.09 9.59 9.83
N PRO A 271 -7.43 8.49 10.52
CA PRO A 271 -7.52 8.51 11.98
C PRO A 271 -6.14 8.74 12.62
N PRO A 272 -6.06 9.44 13.77
CA PRO A 272 -4.81 9.68 14.49
C PRO A 272 -3.94 8.42 14.60
N GLY A 273 -2.63 8.56 14.49
CA GLY A 273 -1.72 7.43 14.50
C GLY A 273 -0.36 7.69 13.86
N GLY A 274 0.62 6.91 14.29
CA GLY A 274 2.02 7.09 13.94
C GLY A 274 2.76 5.77 13.71
N ASN A 275 3.95 5.88 13.10
CA ASN A 275 4.83 4.73 12.93
C ASN A 275 5.33 4.26 14.31
N LEU A 276 5.56 2.95 14.41
CA LEU A 276 6.17 2.38 15.60
C LEU A 276 7.66 2.77 15.69
N ASP A 277 8.17 2.94 16.89
CA ASP A 277 9.57 3.25 17.17
C ASP A 277 10.10 2.49 18.40
N PRO A 278 11.41 2.56 18.73
CA PRO A 278 11.99 1.83 19.86
C PRO A 278 11.40 2.17 21.24
N THR A 279 10.65 3.25 21.39
CA THR A 279 9.93 3.61 22.62
C THR A 279 8.63 2.82 22.79
N ASP A 280 8.14 2.18 21.73
CA ASP A 280 6.96 1.30 21.74
C ASP A 280 7.30 -0.15 22.11
N LEU A 281 8.33 -0.35 22.93
CA LEU A 281 8.72 -1.67 23.43
C LEU A 281 8.24 -1.86 24.87
N THR A 282 7.61 -3.00 25.12
CA THR A 282 7.29 -3.43 26.48
C THR A 282 8.57 -3.72 27.27
N PRO A 283 8.51 -3.79 28.62
CA PRO A 283 9.66 -4.17 29.44
C PRO A 283 10.26 -5.54 29.11
N ASP A 284 9.48 -6.46 28.54
CA ASP A 284 9.92 -7.78 28.05
C ASP A 284 10.39 -7.77 26.58
N GLY A 285 10.44 -6.60 25.94
CA GLY A 285 11.03 -6.41 24.60
C GLY A 285 10.10 -6.75 23.43
N LYS A 286 8.80 -6.88 23.67
CA LYS A 286 7.77 -7.03 22.63
C LYS A 286 7.36 -5.66 22.09
N VAL A 287 6.88 -5.61 20.85
CA VAL A 287 6.37 -4.37 20.26
C VAL A 287 4.93 -4.13 20.71
N ASP A 288 4.71 -3.04 21.46
CA ASP A 288 3.43 -2.65 22.02
C ASP A 288 2.66 -1.70 21.10
N VAL A 289 2.00 -2.28 20.09
CA VAL A 289 1.19 -1.50 19.15
C VAL A 289 0.00 -0.83 19.84
N ILE A 290 -0.57 -1.44 20.88
CA ILE A 290 -1.72 -0.86 21.58
C ILE A 290 -1.28 0.34 22.41
N GLY A 291 -0.16 0.23 23.13
CA GLY A 291 0.46 1.36 23.83
C GLY A 291 0.76 2.52 22.88
N ALA A 292 1.34 2.23 21.71
CA ALA A 292 1.58 3.23 20.67
C ALA A 292 0.28 3.92 20.22
N ILE A 293 -0.81 3.17 20.00
CA ILE A 293 -2.11 3.75 19.65
C ILE A 293 -2.63 4.71 20.72
N TYR A 294 -2.51 4.37 22.01
CA TYR A 294 -2.92 5.26 23.10
C TYR A 294 -2.03 6.50 23.22
N ARG A 295 -0.73 6.37 22.94
CA ARG A 295 0.20 7.50 22.89
C ARG A 295 -0.21 8.50 21.80
N GLU A 296 -0.39 8.02 20.57
CA GLU A 296 -0.84 8.85 19.42
C GLU A 296 -2.23 9.45 19.65
N LEU A 297 -3.15 8.70 20.27
CA LEU A 297 -4.44 9.23 20.71
C LEU A 297 -4.26 10.47 21.61
N ALA A 298 -3.38 10.39 22.61
CA ALA A 298 -3.16 11.49 23.53
C ALA A 298 -2.43 12.67 22.86
N GLU A 299 -1.41 12.39 22.06
CA GLU A 299 -0.55 13.38 21.40
C GLU A 299 -1.28 14.20 20.33
N GLU A 300 -2.18 13.57 19.55
CA GLU A 300 -2.90 14.27 18.48
C GLU A 300 -4.25 14.86 18.92
N THR A 301 -4.90 14.25 19.91
CA THR A 301 -6.32 14.56 20.23
C THR A 301 -6.54 15.12 21.63
N GLY A 302 -5.57 14.96 22.52
CA GLY A 302 -5.68 15.32 23.93
C GLY A 302 -6.60 14.39 24.74
N LEU A 303 -7.05 13.27 24.16
CA LEU A 303 -7.86 12.26 24.83
C LEU A 303 -6.98 11.24 25.55
N SER A 304 -7.44 10.78 26.71
CA SER A 304 -6.76 9.74 27.48
C SER A 304 -7.59 8.46 27.56
N GLU A 305 -7.02 7.40 28.15
CA GLU A 305 -7.76 6.17 28.50
C GLU A 305 -9.07 6.42 29.28
N ARG A 306 -9.16 7.54 30.01
CA ARG A 306 -10.35 7.89 30.81
C ARG A 306 -11.48 8.48 29.97
N ASP A 307 -11.15 8.99 28.79
CA ASP A 307 -12.09 9.67 27.89
C ASP A 307 -12.72 8.71 26.87
N VAL A 308 -12.17 7.50 26.74
CA VAL A 308 -12.49 6.55 25.67
C VAL A 308 -12.89 5.19 26.23
N ARG A 309 -13.68 4.44 25.45
CA ARG A 309 -13.95 3.02 25.68
C ARG A 309 -13.44 2.22 24.49
N PRO A 310 -12.46 1.33 24.66
CA PRO A 310 -11.96 0.52 23.54
C PRO A 310 -13.04 -0.48 23.07
N GLY A 311 -13.29 -0.49 21.77
CA GLY A 311 -14.15 -1.43 21.05
C GLY A 311 -13.35 -2.48 20.29
N ASP A 312 -13.81 -2.84 19.09
CA ASP A 312 -13.10 -3.79 18.23
C ASP A 312 -11.69 -3.28 17.87
N LEU A 313 -10.72 -4.21 17.88
CA LEU A 313 -9.42 -4.01 17.27
C LEU A 313 -9.46 -4.56 15.83
N LEU A 314 -9.04 -3.75 14.88
CA LEU A 314 -9.08 -4.06 13.45
C LEU A 314 -7.67 -4.08 12.86
N ILE A 315 -7.50 -4.84 11.77
CA ILE A 315 -6.32 -4.78 10.91
C ILE A 315 -6.78 -4.43 9.50
N ALA A 316 -6.12 -3.47 8.86
CA ALA A 316 -6.33 -3.12 7.47
C ALA A 316 -5.05 -3.33 6.63
N PHE A 317 -5.15 -4.11 5.56
CA PHE A 317 -4.09 -4.34 4.59
C PHE A 317 -4.22 -3.34 3.41
N ASP A 318 -3.26 -2.42 3.31
CA ASP A 318 -3.20 -1.34 2.32
C ASP A 318 -1.83 -1.38 1.62
N GLY A 319 -1.63 -2.46 0.87
CA GLY A 319 -0.40 -2.74 0.15
C GLY A 319 0.82 -2.86 1.05
N PRO A 320 1.84 -2.00 0.89
CA PRO A 320 3.03 -2.04 1.75
C PRO A 320 2.74 -1.52 3.17
N ARG A 321 1.52 -1.08 3.46
CA ARG A 321 1.06 -0.58 4.76
C ARG A 321 0.11 -1.57 5.42
N ILE A 322 0.27 -1.73 6.72
CA ILE A 322 -0.62 -2.50 7.58
C ILE A 322 -1.00 -1.61 8.76
N ALA A 323 -2.28 -1.27 8.87
CA ALA A 323 -2.80 -0.47 9.97
C ALA A 323 -3.44 -1.40 11.00
N LEU A 324 -2.94 -1.38 12.24
CA LEU A 324 -3.64 -1.94 13.40
C LEU A 324 -4.43 -0.81 14.05
N ALA A 325 -5.75 -0.91 14.03
CA ALA A 325 -6.66 0.17 14.37
C ALA A 325 -7.54 -0.18 15.57
N GLN A 326 -7.37 0.52 16.68
CA GLN A 326 -8.26 0.39 17.84
C GLN A 326 -9.45 1.34 17.65
N VAL A 327 -10.66 0.80 17.67
CA VAL A 327 -11.87 1.63 17.72
C VAL A 327 -12.07 2.13 19.15
N PHE A 328 -12.30 3.43 19.31
CA PHE A 328 -12.58 4.09 20.58
C PHE A 328 -13.96 4.72 20.57
N ASP A 329 -14.86 4.20 21.40
CA ASP A 329 -16.17 4.79 21.64
C ASP A 329 -16.07 5.94 22.65
N ILE A 330 -16.63 7.10 22.29
CA ILE A 330 -16.53 8.33 23.08
C ILE A 330 -17.92 8.89 23.35
N ASP A 331 -18.22 9.16 24.62
CA ASP A 331 -19.52 9.73 25.05
C ASP A 331 -19.58 11.25 24.82
N ARG A 332 -19.30 11.68 23.59
CA ARG A 332 -19.44 13.07 23.11
C ARG A 332 -19.91 13.06 21.66
N LYS A 333 -20.75 14.02 21.29
CA LYS A 333 -21.18 14.21 19.88
C LYS A 333 -20.01 14.64 19.00
N ALA A 334 -20.06 14.25 17.73
CA ALA A 334 -18.95 14.44 16.79
C ALA A 334 -18.49 15.91 16.67
N ASP A 335 -19.42 16.86 16.55
CA ASP A 335 -19.07 18.27 16.37
C ASP A 335 -18.37 18.87 17.61
N ALA A 336 -18.82 18.50 18.80
CA ALA A 336 -18.18 18.94 20.05
C ALA A 336 -16.82 18.28 20.24
N LEU A 337 -16.69 17.01 19.85
CA LEU A 337 -15.42 16.29 19.89
C LEU A 337 -14.40 16.90 18.94
N ARG A 338 -14.78 17.17 17.68
CA ARG A 338 -13.96 17.91 16.70
C ARG A 338 -13.45 19.24 17.26
N GLN A 339 -14.31 20.06 17.84
CA GLN A 339 -13.91 21.35 18.42
C GLN A 339 -12.89 21.20 19.55
N ASN A 340 -13.00 20.16 20.38
CA ASN A 340 -12.05 19.92 21.47
C ASN A 340 -10.68 19.49 20.92
N ILE A 341 -10.67 18.59 19.94
CA ILE A 341 -9.44 18.11 19.30
C ILE A 341 -8.71 19.27 18.61
N LEU A 342 -9.43 20.11 17.85
CA LEU A 342 -8.83 21.26 17.18
C LEU A 342 -8.27 22.28 18.17
N ARG A 343 -8.99 22.56 19.27
CA ARG A 343 -8.47 23.45 20.32
C ARG A 343 -7.19 22.91 20.96
N PHE A 344 -7.12 21.60 21.15
CA PHE A 344 -5.92 20.94 21.67
C PHE A 344 -4.76 21.03 20.67
N SER A 345 -5.00 20.72 19.39
CA SER A 345 -3.99 20.80 18.34
C SER A 345 -3.48 22.22 18.14
N GLU A 346 -4.33 23.25 18.17
CA GLU A 346 -3.94 24.66 18.08
C GLU A 346 -3.02 25.09 19.25
N ALA A 347 -3.20 24.48 20.43
CA ALA A 347 -2.41 24.75 21.62
C ALA A 347 -1.10 23.95 21.68
N SER A 348 -0.93 22.92 20.83
CA SER A 348 0.31 22.15 20.76
C SER A 348 1.37 22.89 19.92
N GLU A 349 2.64 22.55 20.14
CA GLU A 349 3.74 23.14 19.35
C GLU A 349 3.70 22.65 17.89
N GLU A 350 3.29 21.40 17.69
CA GLU A 350 3.34 20.71 16.40
C GLU A 350 2.20 21.16 15.47
N GLN A 351 1.00 21.38 16.01
CA GLN A 351 -0.20 21.77 15.24
C GLN A 351 -0.40 20.86 14.02
N GLU A 352 -0.40 19.55 14.25
CA GLU A 352 -0.42 18.54 13.19
C GLU A 352 -1.72 18.50 12.39
N LEU A 353 -2.81 19.00 12.94
CA LEU A 353 -4.14 18.93 12.35
C LEU A 353 -4.59 20.31 11.84
N ALA A 354 -4.99 20.37 10.57
CA ALA A 354 -5.66 21.53 10.00
C ALA A 354 -7.18 21.49 10.21
N ASP A 355 -7.76 20.29 10.28
CA ASP A 355 -9.17 20.06 10.57
C ASP A 355 -9.39 18.63 11.07
N ILE A 356 -10.62 18.30 11.50
CA ILE A 356 -11.12 16.94 11.67
C ILE A 356 -12.27 16.71 10.68
N ARG A 357 -12.12 15.72 9.81
CA ARG A 357 -13.19 15.22 8.96
C ARG A 357 -14.11 14.32 9.80
N ILE A 358 -15.36 14.74 9.94
CA ILE A 358 -16.41 13.90 10.52
C ILE A 358 -17.04 13.08 9.40
N VAL A 359 -17.01 11.77 9.54
CA VAL A 359 -17.59 10.80 8.61
C VAL A 359 -18.88 10.26 9.24
N ARG A 360 -20.03 10.48 8.62
CA ARG A 360 -21.35 10.01 9.07
C ARG A 360 -21.91 8.86 8.25
N GLY A 361 -21.41 8.70 7.03
CA GLY A 361 -21.85 7.66 6.11
C GLY A 361 -20.82 7.34 5.03
N GLN A 362 -21.19 6.42 4.14
CA GLN A 362 -20.35 5.97 3.02
C GLN A 362 -20.05 7.10 2.02
N GLU A 363 -20.96 8.08 1.90
CA GLU A 363 -20.79 9.25 1.05
C GLU A 363 -19.60 10.12 1.49
N ASP A 364 -19.35 10.25 2.80
CA ASP A 364 -18.23 11.02 3.34
C ASP A 364 -16.86 10.34 3.09
N LEU A 365 -16.88 9.03 2.82
CA LEU A 365 -15.68 8.23 2.52
C LEU A 365 -15.21 8.36 1.05
N THR A 366 -15.96 9.07 0.21
CA THR A 366 -15.64 9.25 -1.22
C THR A 366 -14.56 10.30 -1.46
N ASP A 367 -14.19 11.09 -0.44
CA ASP A 367 -13.13 12.07 -0.55
C ASP A 367 -11.79 11.39 -0.93
N PRO A 368 -11.14 11.80 -2.04
CA PRO A 368 -9.88 11.21 -2.47
C PRO A 368 -8.72 11.48 -1.50
N ALA A 369 -8.82 12.49 -0.64
CA ALA A 369 -7.84 12.77 0.39
C ALA A 369 -7.85 11.76 1.55
N ILE A 370 -8.95 11.02 1.73
CA ILE A 370 -9.00 9.92 2.71
C ILE A 370 -8.08 8.80 2.24
N THR A 371 -7.12 8.44 3.09
CA THR A 371 -6.18 7.36 2.78
C THR A 371 -6.92 6.03 2.62
N HIS A 372 -6.34 5.12 1.86
CA HIS A 372 -7.04 3.88 1.50
C HIS A 372 -7.37 3.01 2.72
N TYR A 373 -6.42 2.77 3.64
CA TYR A 373 -6.70 2.03 4.87
C TYR A 373 -7.81 2.70 5.71
N ALA A 374 -7.79 4.03 5.86
CA ALA A 374 -8.80 4.77 6.61
C ALA A 374 -10.18 4.61 5.97
N ARG A 375 -10.26 4.72 4.64
CA ARG A 375 -11.49 4.48 3.87
C ARG A 375 -12.01 3.06 4.08
N ALA A 376 -11.12 2.07 4.04
CA ALA A 376 -11.48 0.67 4.22
C ALA A 376 -12.03 0.38 5.64
N ILE A 377 -11.40 0.94 6.68
CA ILE A 377 -11.87 0.85 8.06
C ILE A 377 -13.22 1.54 8.23
N GLY A 378 -13.37 2.76 7.70
CA GLY A 378 -14.64 3.49 7.75
C GLY A 378 -15.77 2.71 7.09
N ALA A 379 -15.52 2.13 5.91
CA ALA A 379 -16.51 1.34 5.19
C ALA A 379 -16.88 0.05 5.94
N TYR A 380 -15.93 -0.56 6.65
CA TYR A 380 -16.17 -1.73 7.50
C TYR A 380 -17.04 -1.37 8.72
N LEU A 381 -16.83 -0.20 9.32
CA LEU A 381 -17.55 0.26 10.51
C LEU A 381 -18.93 0.90 10.21
N MET A 382 -19.11 1.41 8.98
CA MET A 382 -20.36 1.99 8.50
C MET A 382 -20.91 1.18 7.32
N PRO A 383 -21.41 -0.05 7.56
CA PRO A 383 -22.04 -0.80 6.49
C PRO A 383 -23.22 -0.01 5.94
N SER A 384 -23.36 0.01 4.61
CA SER A 384 -24.55 0.55 3.97
C SER A 384 -25.77 -0.09 4.63
N GLY A 385 -26.73 0.73 5.08
CA GLY A 385 -28.02 0.21 5.54
C GLY A 385 -28.62 -0.72 4.47
N PRO A 386 -29.51 -1.65 4.83
CA PRO A 386 -30.18 -2.47 3.83
C PRO A 386 -30.83 -1.56 2.78
N VAL A 387 -30.45 -1.76 1.52
CA VAL A 387 -31.04 -1.11 0.33
C VAL A 387 -32.51 -1.48 0.20
#